data_AF-A0A7V8XA78-F1
#
_entry.id   AF-A0A7V8XA78-F1
#
_cell.length_a   1.000
_cell.length_b   1.000
_cell.length_c   1.000
_cell.angle_alpha   90.00
_cell.angle_beta   90.00
_cell.angle_gamma   90.00
#
_symmetry.space_group_name_H-M   'P 1'
#
loop_
_entity.id
_entity.type
_entity.pdbx_description
1 polymer ?
#
loop_
_entity_poly.entity_id
_entity_poly.type
_entity_poly.pdbx_seq_one_letter_code
_entity_poly.pdbx_strand_id
1 'polypeptide(L)'
;VLRYIEVLERLAADEHLARRRTDLLTDDVRAFLDAKQPGEVDSEAVQDLKRVIREAEAVSGIETLGLSRSDARFLDLPFYHTGTVRKDPIGPADVAIVRDLLLEVRPDLVLVAGDLTDPHGTHRLVKDAIDAALVEVAGDGLEPEVWLYRGAWQEWSVTEATWLVPLSQEELKLKIQAIFKHQSQKDSAPFPGLDDREFWQRVESRNKDTADLLDRLGLAEYFAMEAYVIA
;
A
#
# COMPACT_ATOMS: atom_id res chain seq x y z
N VAL A 1 3.46 -5.44 -16.02
CA VAL A 1 2.83 -6.74 -16.34
C VAL A 1 3.61 -7.49 -17.42
N LEU A 2 3.80 -6.92 -18.63
CA LEU A 2 4.51 -7.60 -19.75
C LEU A 2 5.88 -8.21 -19.38
N ARG A 3 6.71 -7.50 -18.61
CA ARG A 3 7.99 -8.03 -18.11
C ARG A 3 7.84 -9.32 -17.30
N TYR A 4 6.77 -9.46 -16.53
CA TYR A 4 6.51 -10.66 -15.72
C TYR A 4 5.96 -11.81 -16.59
N ILE A 5 5.18 -11.50 -17.64
CA ILE A 5 4.76 -12.49 -18.65
C ILE A 5 5.99 -13.11 -19.31
N GLU A 6 6.97 -12.28 -19.71
CA GLU A 6 8.21 -12.77 -20.32
C GLU A 6 8.98 -13.75 -19.41
N VAL A 7 8.98 -13.51 -18.09
CA VAL A 7 9.56 -14.45 -17.12
C VAL A 7 8.84 -15.79 -17.13
N LEU A 8 7.49 -15.78 -17.16
CA LEU A 8 6.70 -17.01 -17.22
C LEU A 8 6.94 -17.78 -18.52
N GLU A 9 6.99 -17.08 -19.66
CA GLU A 9 7.28 -17.67 -20.98
C GLU A 9 8.66 -18.33 -21.01
N ARG A 10 9.69 -17.68 -20.44
CA ARG A 10 11.05 -18.24 -20.34
C ARG A 10 11.09 -19.48 -19.45
N LEU A 11 10.44 -19.45 -18.29
CA LEU A 11 10.36 -20.62 -17.41
C LEU A 11 9.60 -21.80 -18.05
N ALA A 12 8.58 -21.51 -18.86
CA ALA A 12 7.89 -22.53 -19.65
C ALA A 12 8.76 -23.10 -20.78
N ALA A 13 9.58 -22.25 -21.43
CA ALA A 13 10.52 -22.67 -22.45
C ALA A 13 11.65 -23.56 -21.89
N ASP A 14 12.09 -23.28 -20.65
CA ASP A 14 13.09 -24.06 -19.91
C ASP A 14 12.49 -25.30 -19.20
N GLU A 15 11.24 -25.66 -19.52
CA GLU A 15 10.52 -26.82 -18.97
C GLU A 15 10.31 -26.81 -17.44
N HIS A 16 10.47 -25.65 -16.79
CA HIS A 16 10.17 -25.48 -15.37
C HIS A 16 8.68 -25.28 -15.07
N LEU A 17 7.91 -24.86 -16.09
CA LEU A 17 6.45 -24.69 -16.02
C LEU A 17 5.74 -25.47 -17.13
N ALA A 18 4.47 -25.81 -16.90
CA ALA A 18 3.65 -26.51 -17.87
C ALA A 18 3.34 -25.61 -19.08
N ARG A 19 4.11 -25.78 -20.16
CA ARG A 19 4.11 -24.92 -21.35
C ARG A 19 2.71 -24.57 -21.87
N ARG A 20 1.88 -25.57 -22.14
CA ARG A 20 0.51 -25.33 -22.66
C ARG A 20 -0.33 -24.42 -21.77
N ARG A 21 -0.21 -24.55 -20.44
CA ARG A 21 -1.00 -23.73 -19.50
C ARG A 21 -0.44 -22.31 -19.42
N THR A 22 0.90 -22.17 -19.43
CA THR A 22 1.55 -20.87 -19.47
C THR A 22 1.19 -20.12 -20.74
N ASP A 23 1.33 -20.76 -21.91
CA ASP A 23 1.02 -20.16 -23.21
C ASP A 23 -0.43 -19.63 -23.24
N LEU A 24 -1.41 -20.42 -22.76
CA LEU A 24 -2.80 -19.99 -22.67
C LEU A 24 -2.99 -18.75 -21.80
N LEU A 25 -2.33 -18.69 -20.63
CA LEU A 25 -2.41 -17.54 -19.72
C LEU A 25 -1.75 -16.31 -20.34
N THR A 26 -0.56 -16.47 -20.92
CA THR A 26 0.23 -15.36 -21.47
C THR A 26 -0.41 -14.80 -22.73
N ASP A 27 -0.97 -15.66 -23.59
CA ASP A 27 -1.71 -15.26 -24.78
C ASP A 27 -3.00 -14.51 -24.43
N ASP A 28 -3.76 -14.99 -23.45
CA ASP A 28 -4.99 -14.32 -22.97
C ASP A 28 -4.67 -12.93 -22.40
N VAL A 29 -3.66 -12.83 -21.54
CA VAL A 29 -3.23 -11.55 -20.98
C VAL A 29 -2.73 -10.60 -22.06
N ARG A 30 -1.94 -11.06 -23.04
CA ARG A 30 -1.46 -10.21 -24.14
C ARG A 30 -2.60 -9.74 -25.03
N ALA A 31 -3.47 -10.66 -25.46
CA ALA A 31 -4.63 -10.33 -26.28
C ALA A 31 -5.54 -9.30 -25.62
N PHE A 32 -5.78 -9.44 -24.30
CA PHE A 32 -6.53 -8.46 -23.55
C PHE A 32 -5.82 -7.10 -23.50
N LEU A 33 -4.53 -7.06 -23.14
CA LEU A 33 -3.78 -5.81 -23.03
C LEU A 33 -3.66 -5.06 -24.36
N ASP A 34 -3.56 -5.78 -25.48
CA ASP A 34 -3.50 -5.20 -26.83
C ASP A 34 -4.85 -4.61 -27.29
N ALA A 35 -5.96 -5.21 -26.87
CA ALA A 35 -7.31 -4.75 -27.21
C ALA A 35 -7.87 -3.69 -26.24
N LYS A 36 -7.28 -3.59 -25.04
CA LYS A 36 -7.83 -2.83 -23.92
C LYS A 36 -8.07 -1.35 -24.25
N GLN A 37 -9.28 -0.88 -23.95
CA GLN A 37 -9.62 0.54 -24.07
C GLN A 37 -9.34 1.32 -22.77
N PRO A 38 -9.05 2.63 -22.83
CA PRO A 38 -8.93 3.47 -21.65
C PRO A 38 -10.19 3.39 -20.77
N GLY A 39 -10.01 3.09 -19.49
CA GLY A 39 -11.11 2.95 -18.52
C GLY A 39 -11.77 1.57 -18.48
N GLU A 40 -11.39 0.64 -19.37
CA GLU A 40 -11.87 -0.74 -19.33
C GLU A 40 -11.31 -1.48 -18.11
N VAL A 41 -12.16 -2.26 -17.44
CA VAL A 41 -11.78 -3.12 -16.31
C VAL A 41 -10.90 -4.23 -16.83
N ASP A 42 -9.80 -4.52 -16.13
CA ASP A 42 -8.89 -5.61 -16.49
C ASP A 42 -9.61 -6.98 -16.50
N SER A 43 -9.21 -7.90 -17.37
CA SER A 43 -9.68 -9.30 -17.30
C SER A 43 -9.25 -9.94 -15.97
N GLU A 44 -9.96 -11.00 -15.55
CA GLU A 44 -9.65 -11.75 -14.32
C GLU A 44 -8.18 -12.20 -14.31
N ALA A 45 -7.68 -12.74 -15.42
CA ALA A 45 -6.28 -13.15 -15.56
C ALA A 45 -5.28 -12.00 -15.34
N VAL A 46 -5.60 -10.80 -15.84
CA VAL A 46 -4.76 -9.60 -15.64
C VAL A 46 -4.83 -9.10 -14.20
N GLN A 47 -6.01 -9.11 -13.59
CA GLN A 47 -6.21 -8.73 -12.18
C GLN A 47 -5.43 -9.67 -11.26
N ASP A 48 -5.54 -10.99 -11.47
CA ASP A 48 -4.81 -12.01 -10.74
C ASP A 48 -3.30 -11.83 -10.85
N LEU A 49 -2.79 -11.62 -12.07
CA LEU A 49 -1.37 -11.39 -12.28
C LEU A 49 -0.89 -10.11 -11.58
N LYS A 50 -1.67 -9.02 -11.64
CA LYS A 50 -1.37 -7.79 -10.91
C LYS A 50 -1.39 -7.98 -9.39
N ARG A 51 -2.33 -8.75 -8.86
CA ARG A 51 -2.40 -9.11 -7.43
C ARG A 51 -1.11 -9.80 -7.00
N VAL A 52 -0.75 -10.91 -7.66
CA VAL A 52 0.45 -11.69 -7.31
C VAL A 52 1.72 -10.84 -7.40
N ILE A 53 1.86 -10.00 -8.43
CA ILE A 53 2.99 -9.09 -8.55
C ILE A 53 3.04 -8.11 -7.36
N ARG A 54 1.92 -7.45 -7.05
CA ARG A 54 1.87 -6.44 -5.98
C ARG A 54 2.07 -7.05 -4.59
N GLU A 55 1.57 -8.25 -4.35
CA GLU A 55 1.84 -8.99 -3.11
C GLU A 55 3.32 -9.33 -2.97
N ALA A 56 3.96 -9.84 -4.02
CA ALA A 56 5.39 -10.13 -4.00
C ALA A 56 6.23 -8.87 -3.79
N GLU A 57 5.86 -7.75 -4.42
CA GLU A 57 6.51 -6.45 -4.24
C GLU A 57 6.33 -5.92 -2.80
N ALA A 58 5.13 -6.06 -2.21
CA ALA A 58 4.86 -5.66 -0.83
C ALA A 58 5.67 -6.48 0.18
N VAL A 59 5.79 -7.80 -0.03
CA VAL A 59 6.65 -8.66 0.78
C VAL A 59 8.10 -8.23 0.68
N SER A 60 8.61 -7.99 -0.54
CA SER A 60 9.98 -7.51 -0.72
C SER A 60 10.20 -6.13 -0.08
N GLY A 61 9.17 -5.28 -0.03
CA GLY A 61 9.19 -3.99 0.65
C GLY A 61 9.38 -4.12 2.16
N ILE A 62 8.63 -5.00 2.83
CA ILE A 62 8.77 -5.19 4.28
C ILE A 62 10.07 -5.92 4.65
N GLU A 63 10.62 -6.75 3.77
CA GLU A 63 11.91 -7.41 3.96
C GLU A 63 13.07 -6.42 4.08
N THR A 64 12.98 -5.23 3.48
CA THR A 64 14.01 -4.18 3.68
C THR A 64 14.03 -3.64 5.10
N LEU A 65 12.94 -3.85 5.86
CA LEU A 65 12.78 -3.42 7.25
C LEU A 65 13.04 -4.57 8.25
N GLY A 66 13.53 -5.72 7.76
CA GLY A 66 13.80 -6.90 8.59
C GLY A 66 12.58 -7.77 8.91
N LEU A 67 11.44 -7.51 8.26
CA LEU A 67 10.25 -8.36 8.34
C LEU A 67 10.31 -9.47 7.29
N SER A 68 9.35 -10.39 7.34
CA SER A 68 9.28 -11.58 6.51
C SER A 68 7.90 -11.78 5.90
N ARG A 69 7.78 -12.71 4.95
CA ARG A 69 6.49 -13.08 4.35
C ARG A 69 5.42 -13.44 5.39
N SER A 70 5.81 -14.07 6.50
CA SER A 70 4.88 -14.46 7.57
C SER A 70 4.35 -13.29 8.38
N ASP A 71 4.94 -12.09 8.25
CA ASP A 71 4.43 -10.86 8.88
C ASP A 71 3.39 -10.16 7.99
N ALA A 72 3.32 -10.50 6.70
CA ALA A 72 2.33 -9.95 5.78
C ALA A 72 1.02 -10.76 5.76
N ARG A 73 -0.10 -10.06 5.93
CA ARG A 73 -1.46 -10.59 5.71
C ARG A 73 -2.10 -9.85 4.54
N PHE A 74 -2.48 -10.58 3.50
CA PHE A 74 -3.25 -10.05 2.38
C PHE A 74 -4.70 -10.44 2.60
N LEU A 75 -5.50 -9.50 3.11
CA LEU A 75 -6.87 -9.77 3.56
C LEU A 75 -7.86 -9.99 2.41
N ASP A 76 -7.51 -9.51 1.22
CA ASP A 76 -8.32 -9.65 -0.01
C ASP A 76 -9.82 -9.39 0.24
N LEU A 77 -10.08 -8.24 0.89
CA LEU A 77 -11.40 -7.94 1.44
C LEU A 77 -12.50 -8.00 0.35
N PRO A 78 -13.68 -8.59 0.64
CA PRO A 78 -14.77 -8.75 -0.32
C PRO A 78 -15.11 -7.51 -1.16
N PHE A 79 -15.03 -6.30 -0.60
CA PHE A 79 -15.34 -5.06 -1.33
C PHE A 79 -14.42 -4.79 -2.55
N TYR A 80 -13.28 -5.48 -2.68
CA TYR A 80 -12.40 -5.39 -3.85
C TYR A 80 -12.92 -6.14 -5.08
N HIS A 81 -13.82 -7.13 -4.90
CA HIS A 81 -14.19 -8.09 -5.94
C HIS A 81 -15.53 -7.81 -6.62
N THR A 82 -16.07 -6.60 -6.52
CA THR A 82 -17.48 -6.32 -6.83
C THR A 82 -17.78 -6.14 -8.32
N GLY A 83 -16.86 -6.55 -9.21
CA GLY A 83 -17.08 -6.65 -10.66
C GLY A 83 -17.48 -5.36 -11.38
N THR A 84 -17.44 -4.22 -10.71
CA THR A 84 -17.90 -2.93 -11.23
C THR A 84 -16.84 -1.85 -11.00
N VAL A 85 -16.86 -0.79 -11.82
CA VAL A 85 -15.94 0.35 -11.69
C VAL A 85 -16.09 1.05 -10.32
N ARG A 86 -17.23 0.86 -9.66
CA ARG A 86 -17.55 1.47 -8.36
C ARG A 86 -17.52 0.39 -7.28
N LYS A 87 -16.57 0.53 -6.35
CA LYS A 87 -16.48 -0.35 -5.18
C LYS A 87 -17.76 -0.25 -4.34
N ASP A 88 -18.24 -1.39 -3.84
CA ASP A 88 -19.36 -1.41 -2.91
C ASP A 88 -18.96 -0.76 -1.58
N PRO A 89 -19.93 -0.28 -0.79
CA PRO A 89 -19.65 0.09 0.60
C PRO A 89 -19.10 -1.11 1.37
N ILE A 90 -18.31 -0.84 2.40
CA ILE A 90 -17.87 -1.86 3.35
C ILE A 90 -19.06 -2.62 3.91
N GLY A 91 -18.97 -3.96 3.88
CA GLY A 91 -19.98 -4.86 4.41
C GLY A 91 -19.53 -5.56 5.71
N PRO A 92 -20.46 -6.26 6.39
CA PRO A 92 -20.14 -7.01 7.61
C PRO A 92 -19.07 -8.09 7.42
N ALA A 93 -18.95 -8.64 6.21
CA ALA A 93 -17.92 -9.64 5.90
C ALA A 93 -16.51 -9.03 5.90
N ASP A 94 -16.35 -7.81 5.36
CA ASP A 94 -15.07 -7.09 5.40
C ASP A 94 -14.67 -6.79 6.85
N VAL A 95 -15.62 -6.31 7.65
CA VAL A 95 -15.41 -5.99 9.08
C VAL A 95 -15.01 -7.24 9.87
N ALA A 96 -15.69 -8.37 9.66
CA ALA A 96 -15.38 -9.63 10.33
C ALA A 96 -13.93 -10.10 10.06
N ILE A 97 -13.45 -9.99 8.82
CA ILE A 97 -12.07 -10.36 8.46
C ILE A 97 -11.06 -9.49 9.21
N VAL A 98 -11.29 -8.17 9.27
CA VAL A 98 -10.39 -7.25 9.99
C VAL A 98 -10.45 -7.51 11.50
N ARG A 99 -11.64 -7.71 12.06
CA ARG A 99 -11.83 -8.07 13.48
C ARG A 99 -11.05 -9.33 13.84
N ASP A 100 -11.18 -10.39 13.04
CA ASP A 100 -10.53 -11.66 13.31
C ASP A 100 -8.99 -11.50 13.31
N LEU A 101 -8.43 -10.67 12.42
CA LEU A 101 -7.00 -10.32 12.44
C LEU A 101 -6.62 -9.55 13.72
N LEU A 102 -7.43 -8.57 14.13
CA LEU A 102 -7.18 -7.80 15.35
C LEU A 102 -7.19 -8.70 16.59
N LEU A 103 -8.12 -9.65 16.67
CA LEU A 103 -8.18 -10.62 17.77
C LEU A 103 -7.03 -11.65 17.73
N GLU A 104 -6.55 -12.03 16.54
CA GLU A 104 -5.35 -12.87 16.38
C GLU A 104 -4.10 -12.16 16.88
N VAL A 105 -3.88 -10.92 16.45
CA VAL A 105 -2.64 -10.17 16.71
C VAL A 105 -2.64 -9.47 18.07
N ARG A 106 -3.80 -9.01 18.54
CA ARG A 106 -4.00 -8.16 19.73
C ARG A 106 -2.99 -6.99 19.80
N PRO A 107 -2.96 -6.11 18.79
CA PRO A 107 -1.98 -5.03 18.73
C PRO A 107 -2.21 -3.98 19.83
N ASP A 108 -1.15 -3.29 20.25
CA ASP A 108 -1.23 -2.06 21.05
C ASP A 108 -1.37 -0.80 20.16
N LEU A 109 -0.95 -0.88 18.90
CA LEU A 109 -0.91 0.21 17.93
C LEU A 109 -1.33 -0.27 16.54
N VAL A 110 -2.21 0.48 15.88
CA VAL A 110 -2.64 0.25 14.49
C VAL A 110 -2.32 1.49 13.65
N LEU A 111 -1.51 1.31 12.60
CA LEU A 111 -1.20 2.36 11.62
C LEU A 111 -2.14 2.28 10.42
N VAL A 112 -2.83 3.39 10.11
CA VAL A 112 -3.83 3.47 9.03
C VAL A 112 -3.55 4.66 8.12
N ALA A 113 -3.81 4.53 6.83
CA ALA A 113 -3.69 5.65 5.89
C ALA A 113 -4.78 6.71 6.18
N GLY A 114 -4.35 7.93 6.48
CA GLY A 114 -5.20 9.09 6.77
C GLY A 114 -5.60 9.92 5.54
N ASP A 115 -5.17 9.55 4.33
CA ASP A 115 -5.53 10.25 3.09
C ASP A 115 -6.95 9.88 2.62
N LEU A 116 -7.97 10.35 3.36
CA LEU A 116 -9.37 9.99 3.13
C LEU A 116 -10.01 10.61 1.87
N THR A 117 -9.26 11.46 1.17
CA THR A 117 -9.64 12.08 -0.11
C THR A 117 -8.89 11.45 -1.28
N ASP A 118 -8.37 10.24 -1.11
CA ASP A 118 -7.68 9.53 -2.19
C ASP A 118 -8.61 9.39 -3.42
N PRO A 119 -8.09 9.58 -4.65
CA PRO A 119 -8.91 9.56 -5.86
C PRO A 119 -9.59 8.20 -6.12
N HIS A 120 -9.13 7.14 -5.46
CA HIS A 120 -9.73 5.80 -5.54
C HIS A 120 -10.74 5.52 -4.42
N GLY A 121 -10.93 6.45 -3.47
CA GLY A 121 -11.80 6.31 -2.29
C GLY A 121 -11.50 5.10 -1.40
N THR A 122 -10.37 4.43 -1.61
CA THR A 122 -10.11 3.11 -1.03
C THR A 122 -9.56 3.24 0.37
N HIS A 123 -8.78 4.28 0.66
CA HIS A 123 -8.28 4.50 2.02
C HIS A 123 -9.44 4.76 2.98
N ARG A 124 -10.45 5.51 2.54
CA ARG A 124 -11.67 5.74 3.33
C ARG A 124 -12.41 4.44 3.63
N LEU A 125 -12.71 3.64 2.60
CA LEU A 125 -13.40 2.37 2.78
C LEU A 125 -12.63 1.43 3.71
N VAL A 126 -11.31 1.27 3.50
CA VAL A 126 -10.50 0.41 4.39
C VAL A 126 -10.49 0.94 5.82
N LYS A 127 -10.41 2.26 6.02
CA LYS A 127 -10.50 2.84 7.37
C LYS A 127 -11.87 2.58 7.99
N ASP A 128 -12.97 2.73 7.24
CA ASP A 128 -14.32 2.46 7.74
C ASP A 128 -14.45 0.99 8.23
N ALA A 129 -13.83 0.04 7.52
CA ALA A 129 -13.78 -1.36 7.94
C ALA A 129 -12.96 -1.57 9.23
N ILE A 130 -11.81 -0.90 9.35
CA ILE A 130 -10.96 -0.95 10.55
C ILE A 130 -11.68 -0.33 11.75
N ASP A 131 -12.28 0.84 11.59
CA ASP A 131 -13.01 1.54 12.66
C ASP A 131 -14.18 0.68 13.18
N ALA A 132 -14.95 0.08 12.27
CA ALA A 132 -16.04 -0.82 12.64
C ALA A 132 -15.52 -2.07 13.39
N ALA A 133 -14.41 -2.64 12.95
CA ALA A 133 -13.79 -3.80 13.61
C ALA A 133 -13.24 -3.45 15.01
N LEU A 134 -12.66 -2.25 15.18
CA LEU A 134 -12.19 -1.75 16.47
C LEU A 134 -13.33 -1.57 17.48
N VAL A 135 -14.50 -1.10 17.02
CA VAL A 135 -15.70 -1.05 17.86
C VAL A 135 -16.14 -2.44 18.32
N GLU A 136 -16.06 -3.46 17.45
CA GLU A 136 -16.40 -4.84 17.81
C GLU A 136 -15.41 -5.42 18.83
N VAL A 137 -14.10 -5.25 18.63
CA VAL A 137 -13.07 -5.84 19.51
C VAL A 137 -12.88 -5.12 20.85
N ALA A 138 -13.36 -3.88 20.98
CA ALA A 138 -13.33 -3.15 22.25
C ALA A 138 -14.08 -3.92 23.37
N GLY A 139 -15.15 -4.63 23.02
CA GLY A 139 -15.88 -5.51 23.94
C GLY A 139 -15.04 -6.68 24.47
N ASP A 140 -14.01 -7.09 23.74
CA ASP A 140 -13.04 -8.13 24.10
C ASP A 140 -11.79 -7.56 24.81
N GLY A 141 -11.86 -6.30 25.25
CA GLY A 141 -10.79 -5.59 25.96
C GLY A 141 -9.57 -5.29 25.09
N LEU A 142 -9.74 -5.19 23.77
CA LEU A 142 -8.69 -4.81 22.83
C LEU A 142 -8.95 -3.38 22.34
N GLU A 143 -8.13 -2.44 22.79
CA GLU A 143 -8.24 -1.01 22.48
C GLU A 143 -6.86 -0.45 22.05
N PRO A 144 -6.37 -0.77 20.83
CA PRO A 144 -5.12 -0.21 20.33
C PRO A 144 -5.25 1.29 20.07
N GLU A 145 -4.13 2.02 20.20
CA GLU A 145 -4.03 3.38 19.69
C GLU A 145 -4.02 3.33 18.15
N VAL A 146 -4.71 4.26 17.48
CA VAL A 146 -4.79 4.29 16.01
C VAL A 146 -4.06 5.52 15.50
N TRP A 147 -2.99 5.31 14.72
CA TRP A 147 -2.17 6.38 14.16
C TRP A 147 -2.40 6.51 12.65
N LEU A 148 -2.71 7.73 12.22
CA LEU A 148 -2.94 8.08 10.85
C LEU A 148 -1.67 8.63 10.21
N TYR A 149 -1.15 7.93 9.21
CA TYR A 149 -0.05 8.39 8.37
C TYR A 149 -0.55 8.92 7.02
N ARG A 150 0.27 9.70 6.30
CA ARG A 150 -0.04 10.11 4.92
C ARG A 150 0.95 9.55 3.91
N GLY A 151 0.46 9.26 2.71
CA GLY A 151 1.25 8.88 1.53
C GLY A 151 1.97 10.08 0.91
N ALA A 152 2.87 9.83 -0.05
CA ALA A 152 3.89 10.78 -0.51
C ALA A 152 3.40 12.14 -1.05
N TRP A 153 2.09 12.33 -1.25
CA TRP A 153 1.52 13.55 -1.82
C TRP A 153 1.28 14.65 -0.79
N GLN A 154 1.05 14.27 0.46
CA GLN A 154 0.73 15.23 1.52
C GLN A 154 1.37 14.77 2.83
N GLU A 155 1.75 15.72 3.68
CA GLU A 155 2.13 15.48 5.06
C GLU A 155 1.08 16.09 5.99
N TRP A 156 0.98 15.57 7.21
CA TRP A 156 0.31 16.32 8.27
C TRP A 156 1.08 17.61 8.58
N SER A 157 0.39 18.73 8.74
CA SER A 157 1.08 19.92 9.23
C SER A 157 1.59 19.67 10.66
N VAL A 158 2.71 20.30 11.03
CA VAL A 158 3.26 20.21 12.40
C VAL A 158 2.29 20.69 13.48
N THR A 159 1.28 21.49 13.11
CA THR A 159 0.23 21.96 14.00
C THR A 159 -0.92 20.97 14.15
N GLU A 160 -1.09 20.05 13.21
CA GLU A 160 -2.10 18.98 13.26
C GLU A 160 -1.51 17.69 13.83
N ALA A 161 -0.21 17.45 13.64
CA ALA A 161 0.47 16.24 14.08
C ALA A 161 0.37 16.06 15.60
N THR A 162 -0.07 14.87 16.02
CA THR A 162 -0.06 14.45 17.42
C THR A 162 1.32 13.91 17.80
N TRP A 163 1.95 13.17 16.89
CA TRP A 163 3.29 12.62 17.05
C TRP A 163 4.20 13.04 15.90
N LEU A 164 5.41 13.43 16.25
CA LEU A 164 6.51 13.70 15.32
C LEU A 164 7.61 12.69 15.64
N VAL A 165 7.85 11.76 14.72
CA VAL A 165 8.78 10.66 14.91
C VAL A 165 10.06 10.97 14.13
N PRO A 166 11.21 11.15 14.82
CA PRO A 166 12.48 11.38 14.14
C PRO A 166 12.95 10.13 13.41
N LEU A 167 13.56 10.35 12.26
CA LEU A 167 14.20 9.33 11.43
C LEU A 167 15.68 9.68 11.26
N SER A 168 16.54 8.71 11.52
CA SER A 168 17.94 8.74 11.13
C SER A 168 18.09 8.68 9.60
N GLN A 169 19.29 9.01 9.12
CA GLN A 169 19.60 8.85 7.71
C GLN A 169 19.48 7.39 7.23
N GLU A 170 19.80 6.43 8.10
CA GLU A 170 19.71 5.00 7.77
C GLU A 170 18.25 4.57 7.63
N GLU A 171 17.37 4.98 8.55
CA GLU A 171 15.94 4.69 8.48
C GLU A 171 15.29 5.33 7.24
N LEU A 172 15.65 6.56 6.89
CA LEU A 172 15.16 7.19 5.66
C LEU A 172 15.63 6.44 4.41
N LYS A 173 16.89 5.96 4.39
CA LYS A 173 17.40 5.12 3.30
C LYS A 173 16.63 3.80 3.19
N LEU A 174 16.34 3.12 4.30
CA LEU A 174 15.55 1.88 4.30
C LEU A 174 14.12 2.13 3.79
N LYS A 175 13.48 3.23 4.22
CA LYS A 175 12.17 3.64 3.70
C LYS A 175 12.17 3.87 2.19
N ILE A 176 13.19 4.55 1.67
CA ILE A 176 13.39 4.76 0.23
C ILE A 176 13.60 3.41 -0.50
N GLN A 177 14.41 2.51 0.07
CA GLN A 177 14.60 1.17 -0.48
C GLN A 177 13.30 0.37 -0.54
N ALA A 178 12.45 0.44 0.49
CA ALA A 178 11.13 -0.18 0.50
C ALA A 178 10.26 0.35 -0.65
N ILE A 179 10.26 1.67 -0.88
CA ILE A 179 9.53 2.29 -2.02
C ILE A 179 10.02 1.72 -3.36
N PHE A 180 11.32 1.52 -3.53
CA PHE A 180 11.87 0.94 -4.77
C PHE A 180 11.45 -0.51 -5.03
N LYS A 181 11.01 -1.25 -4.00
CA LYS A 181 10.49 -2.62 -4.17
C LYS A 181 9.14 -2.66 -4.88
N HIS A 182 8.35 -1.58 -4.83
CA HIS A 182 7.06 -1.46 -5.51
C HIS A 182 7.20 -1.06 -6.99
N GLN A 183 8.03 -1.79 -7.74
CA GLN A 183 8.41 -1.43 -9.11
C GLN A 183 7.22 -1.28 -10.05
N SER A 184 6.18 -2.11 -9.93
CA SER A 184 5.01 -2.02 -10.79
C SER A 184 4.17 -0.76 -10.56
N GLN A 185 4.40 -0.03 -9.45
CA GLN A 185 3.63 1.14 -9.03
C GLN A 185 4.44 2.45 -8.96
N LYS A 186 5.78 2.39 -9.04
CA LYS A 186 6.66 3.52 -8.72
C LYS A 186 6.83 4.58 -9.81
N ASP A 187 6.70 4.21 -11.09
CA ASP A 187 7.27 4.99 -12.21
C ASP A 187 6.37 6.10 -12.75
N SER A 188 5.08 6.10 -12.45
CA SER A 188 4.20 7.21 -12.84
C SER A 188 3.00 7.24 -11.91
N ALA A 189 2.80 8.35 -11.21
CA ALA A 189 1.51 8.66 -10.64
C ALA A 189 0.46 8.52 -11.76
N PRO A 190 -0.69 7.85 -11.54
CA PRO A 190 -1.78 7.84 -12.53
C PRO A 190 -2.24 9.26 -12.89
N PHE A 191 -1.97 10.23 -12.00
CA PHE A 191 -2.19 11.66 -12.18
C PHE A 191 -0.95 12.41 -11.65
N PRO A 192 0.14 12.52 -12.42
CA PRO A 192 1.19 13.44 -12.05
C PRO A 192 0.56 14.82 -12.19
N GLY A 193 0.44 15.55 -11.07
CA GLY A 193 0.06 16.96 -11.13
C GLY A 193 1.17 17.75 -11.81
N LEU A 194 1.49 18.93 -11.28
CA LEU A 194 2.63 19.72 -11.78
C LEU A 194 3.99 19.27 -11.20
N ASP A 195 4.01 18.21 -10.40
CA ASP A 195 5.21 17.72 -9.72
C ASP A 195 5.73 16.47 -10.42
N ASP A 196 6.82 16.61 -11.17
CA ASP A 196 7.44 15.54 -11.98
C ASP A 196 8.36 14.62 -11.15
N ARG A 197 8.51 14.85 -9.84
CA ARG A 197 9.38 14.03 -8.98
C ARG A 197 8.86 12.60 -8.86
N GLU A 198 9.80 11.66 -8.72
CA GLU A 198 9.47 10.26 -8.39
C GLU A 198 8.93 10.16 -6.95
N PHE A 199 8.17 9.10 -6.66
CA PHE A 199 7.52 8.91 -5.36
C PHE A 199 8.52 8.98 -4.19
N TRP A 200 9.70 8.36 -4.33
CA TRP A 200 10.73 8.35 -3.29
C TRP A 200 11.32 9.75 -3.04
N GLN A 201 11.46 10.58 -4.08
CA GLN A 201 11.97 11.96 -3.95
C GLN A 201 10.99 12.84 -3.18
N ARG A 202 9.67 12.63 -3.41
CA ARG A 202 8.63 13.34 -2.64
C ARG A 202 8.66 12.95 -1.18
N VAL A 203 8.77 11.64 -0.89
CA VAL A 203 8.90 11.15 0.49
C VAL A 203 10.15 11.70 1.17
N GLU A 204 11.31 11.67 0.50
CA GLU A 204 12.56 12.20 1.05
C GLU A 204 12.47 13.69 1.36
N SER A 205 11.98 14.50 0.39
CA SER A 205 11.76 15.94 0.57
C SER A 205 10.84 16.18 1.75
N ARG A 206 9.67 15.54 1.78
CA ARG A 206 8.66 15.74 2.80
C ARG A 206 9.20 15.45 4.21
N ASN A 207 9.89 14.33 4.39
CA ASN A 207 10.42 13.99 5.70
C ASN A 207 11.52 14.97 6.16
N LYS A 208 12.37 15.46 5.25
CA LYS A 208 13.37 16.48 5.57
C LYS A 208 12.75 17.84 5.83
N ASP A 209 11.78 18.25 5.00
CA ASP A 209 11.08 19.52 5.12
C ASP A 209 10.38 19.67 6.48
N THR A 210 9.79 18.57 7.00
CA THR A 210 9.21 18.53 8.36
C THR A 210 10.27 18.75 9.44
N ALA A 211 11.42 18.08 9.34
CA ALA A 211 12.52 18.24 10.29
C ALA A 211 13.11 19.66 10.25
N ASP A 212 13.38 20.19 9.06
CA ASP A 212 13.88 21.55 8.83
C ASP A 212 12.89 22.61 9.37
N LEU A 213 11.59 22.38 9.24
CA LEU A 213 10.58 23.27 9.81
C LEU A 213 10.66 23.30 11.33
N LEU A 214 10.80 22.15 11.98
CA LEU A 214 10.84 22.06 13.44
C LEU A 214 12.15 22.64 14.00
N ASP A 215 13.28 22.42 13.32
CA ASP A 215 14.55 23.08 13.65
C ASP A 215 14.42 24.61 13.57
N ARG A 216 13.83 25.15 12.51
CA ARG A 216 13.55 26.60 12.37
C ARG A 216 12.62 27.15 13.46
N LEU A 217 11.77 26.30 14.04
CA LEU A 217 10.90 26.65 15.17
C LEU A 217 11.60 26.53 16.53
N GLY A 218 12.86 26.10 16.56
CA GLY A 218 13.70 26.00 17.75
C GLY A 218 13.64 24.65 18.47
N LEU A 219 13.12 23.61 17.81
CA LEU A 219 13.17 22.23 18.33
C LEU A 219 14.51 21.57 17.99
N ALA A 220 14.74 20.38 18.53
CA ALA A 220 15.97 19.64 18.25
C ALA A 220 16.07 19.28 16.75
N GLU A 221 17.29 19.40 16.22
CA GLU A 221 17.63 19.04 14.84
C GLU A 221 17.63 17.53 14.66
N TYR A 222 16.95 17.05 13.62
CA TYR A 222 16.95 15.65 13.19
C TYR A 222 17.09 15.57 11.67
N PHE A 223 17.59 14.44 11.16
CA PHE A 223 17.84 14.28 9.73
C PHE A 223 16.55 14.26 8.90
N ALA A 224 15.50 13.63 9.41
CA ALA A 224 14.16 13.65 8.83
C ALA A 224 13.12 13.37 9.93
N MET A 225 11.85 13.65 9.66
CA MET A 225 10.74 13.35 10.56
C MET A 225 9.50 12.88 9.81
N GLU A 226 8.74 12.01 10.45
CA GLU A 226 7.41 11.59 10.04
C GLU A 226 6.36 12.15 10.99
N ALA A 227 5.25 12.64 10.44
CA ALA A 227 4.14 13.16 11.24
C ALA A 227 2.99 12.15 11.26
N TYR A 228 2.40 11.97 12.44
CA TYR A 228 1.23 11.12 12.65
C TYR A 228 0.15 11.86 13.43
N VAL A 229 -1.11 11.49 13.19
CA VAL A 229 -2.27 11.97 13.95
C VAL A 229 -2.92 10.79 14.65
N ILE A 230 -3.22 10.91 15.94
CA ILE A 230 -4.03 9.89 16.64
C ILE A 230 -5.50 10.09 16.26
N ALA A 231 -6.18 9.02 15.86
CA ALA A 231 -7.58 9.03 15.43
C ALA A 231 -8.58 9.12 16.59
#